data_AF-A0A1H7P1J9-F1
#
_entry.id   AF-A0A1H7P1J9-F1
#
_cell.length_a   1.000
_cell.length_b   1.000
_cell.length_c   1.000
_cell.angle_alpha   90.00
_cell.angle_beta   90.00
_cell.angle_gamma   90.00
#
_symmetry.space_group_name_H-M   'P 1'
#
loop_
_entity.id
_entity.type
_entity.pdbx_description
1 polymer ?
#
loop_
_entity_poly.entity_id
_entity_poly.type
_entity_poly.pdbx_seq_one_letter_code
_entity_poly.pdbx_strand_id
1 'polypeptide(L)'
;MRFDVWRYRCESCGAEFDGPGFDSSFFYGTFVAYSSNLEIAIWDSCETPLWDEFSALVEADPRAGGISDYSLGDLIRGVASRCLDPDSRGAAFAFAGHCFCPYCDPPGEVHPAGSRDGDWPDPGRAVTSVRWDGLSDEDKAREVRVALDVLLGRPG
;
A
#
# COMPACT_ATOMS: atom_id res chain seq x y z
N MET A 1 11.44 10.07 8.05
CA MET A 1 10.05 9.91 8.55
C MET A 1 10.13 9.28 9.94
N ARG A 2 9.22 9.59 10.86
CA ARG A 2 9.14 8.94 12.18
C ARG A 2 7.76 8.31 12.35
N PHE A 3 7.72 7.11 12.88
CA PHE A 3 6.50 6.38 13.18
C PHE A 3 6.26 6.38 14.69
N ASP A 4 5.03 6.64 15.11
CA ASP A 4 4.63 6.60 16.52
C ASP A 4 3.87 5.29 16.80
N VAL A 5 3.77 4.91 18.07
CA VAL A 5 2.96 3.74 18.46
C VAL A 5 1.47 4.12 18.49
N TRP A 6 0.63 3.42 17.73
CA TRP A 6 -0.82 3.64 17.72
C TRP A 6 -1.57 2.39 18.21
N ARG A 7 -2.68 2.58 18.93
CA ARG A 7 -3.64 1.51 19.24
C ARG A 7 -4.51 1.28 18.03
N TYR A 8 -4.67 0.04 17.62
CA TYR A 8 -5.63 -0.38 16.61
C TYR A 8 -6.68 -1.31 17.22
N ARG A 9 -7.88 -1.27 16.65
CA ARG A 9 -8.95 -2.22 16.93
C ARG A 9 -9.43 -2.84 15.63
N CYS A 10 -9.45 -4.17 15.57
CA CYS A 10 -9.96 -4.90 14.40
C CYS A 10 -11.48 -4.95 14.39
N GLU A 11 -12.09 -4.66 13.24
CA GLU A 11 -13.55 -4.78 13.08
C GLU A 11 -14.03 -6.22 13.06
N SER A 12 -13.23 -7.13 12.51
CA SER A 12 -13.62 -8.52 12.30
C SER A 12 -13.58 -9.35 13.59
N CYS A 13 -12.49 -9.29 14.35
CA CYS A 13 -12.32 -10.10 15.56
C CYS A 13 -12.45 -9.30 16.87
N GLY A 14 -12.53 -7.97 16.80
CA GLY A 14 -12.62 -7.10 17.97
C GLY A 14 -11.31 -6.94 18.76
N ALA A 15 -10.22 -7.62 18.37
CA ALA A 15 -8.96 -7.56 19.06
C ALA A 15 -8.33 -6.16 19.00
N GLU A 16 -7.63 -5.80 20.08
CA GLU A 16 -6.83 -4.59 20.16
C GLU A 16 -5.34 -4.94 20.13
N PHE A 17 -4.54 -4.13 19.44
CA PHE A 17 -3.10 -4.29 19.38
C PHE A 17 -2.40 -2.95 19.15
N ASP A 18 -1.10 -2.93 19.37
CA ASP A 18 -0.26 -1.79 19.03
C ASP A 18 0.40 -2.01 17.67
N GLY A 19 0.43 -0.97 16.85
CA GLY A 19 1.01 -0.98 15.52
C GLY A 19 1.66 0.35 15.17
N PRO A 20 2.36 0.41 14.02
CA PRO A 20 2.95 1.64 13.54
C PRO A 20 1.88 2.62 13.04
N GLY A 21 1.90 3.84 13.55
CA GLY A 21 1.08 4.95 13.06
C GLY A 21 1.92 6.14 12.60
N PHE A 22 1.32 6.96 11.75
CA PHE A 22 2.01 8.10 11.14
C PHE A 22 1.03 9.22 10.79
N ASP A 23 1.44 10.46 11.06
CA ASP A 23 0.74 11.65 10.60
C ASP A 23 1.20 12.05 9.19
N SER A 24 0.37 11.70 8.19
CA SER A 24 0.65 11.99 6.79
C SER A 24 0.33 13.43 6.37
N SER A 25 -0.12 14.30 7.27
CA SER A 25 -0.61 15.65 6.94
C SER A 25 0.43 16.54 6.24
N PHE A 26 1.72 16.21 6.37
CA PHE A 26 2.84 17.01 5.83
C PHE A 26 3.62 16.34 4.71
N PHE A 27 3.18 15.16 4.22
CA PHE A 27 3.95 14.34 3.29
C PHE A 27 3.18 14.10 2.00
N TYR A 28 3.20 15.11 1.11
CA TYR A 28 2.63 14.98 -0.22
C TYR A 28 3.52 14.09 -1.11
N GLY A 29 2.91 13.12 -1.79
CA GLY A 29 3.63 12.18 -2.66
C GLY A 29 4.35 11.05 -1.92
N THR A 30 4.25 10.97 -0.59
CA THR A 30 4.80 9.84 0.17
C THR A 30 3.68 8.89 0.61
N PHE A 31 3.78 7.63 0.20
CA PHE A 31 2.87 6.57 0.58
C PHE A 31 3.53 5.62 1.56
N VAL A 32 2.83 5.30 2.64
CA VAL A 32 3.25 4.31 3.62
C VAL A 32 2.47 3.03 3.39
N ALA A 33 3.19 1.92 3.38
CA ALA A 33 2.63 0.59 3.28
C ALA A 33 2.99 -0.25 4.50
N TYR A 34 2.10 -1.18 4.83
CA TYR A 34 2.27 -2.08 5.94
C TYR A 34 2.13 -3.51 5.45
N SER A 35 2.98 -4.41 5.94
CA SER A 35 2.80 -5.84 5.74
C SER A 35 1.98 -6.45 6.88
N SER A 36 1.56 -7.71 6.71
CA SER A 36 0.94 -8.49 7.79
C SER A 36 1.85 -8.73 9.01
N ASN A 37 3.17 -8.50 8.86
CA ASN A 37 4.15 -8.60 9.94
C ASN A 37 4.43 -7.26 10.63
N LEU A 38 3.67 -6.20 10.30
CA LEU A 38 3.86 -4.83 10.80
C LEU A 38 5.20 -4.20 10.38
N GLU A 39 5.86 -4.75 9.35
CA GLU A 39 6.96 -4.05 8.68
C GLU A 39 6.42 -2.87 7.89
N ILE A 40 7.24 -1.84 7.75
CA ILE A 40 6.85 -0.59 7.08
C ILE A 40 7.66 -0.41 5.79
N ALA A 41 6.98 -0.11 4.70
CA ALA A 41 7.60 0.35 3.46
C ALA A 41 7.16 1.78 3.13
N ILE A 42 8.08 2.57 2.62
CA ILE A 42 7.90 3.97 2.26
C ILE A 42 8.13 4.11 0.76
N TRP A 43 7.13 4.62 0.06
CA TRP A 43 7.22 4.93 -1.35
C TRP A 43 7.10 6.44 -1.54
N ASP A 44 8.16 7.08 -2.01
CA ASP A 44 8.11 8.46 -2.46
C ASP A 44 7.88 8.50 -3.98
N SER A 45 6.69 8.94 -4.40
CA SER A 45 6.34 9.04 -5.81
C SER A 45 7.05 10.17 -6.54
N CYS A 46 7.59 11.15 -5.81
CA CYS A 46 8.36 12.25 -6.41
C CYS A 46 9.80 11.84 -6.73
N GLU A 47 10.34 10.87 -5.99
CA GLU A 47 11.73 10.41 -6.16
C GLU A 47 11.85 9.14 -7.02
N THR A 48 10.74 8.45 -7.30
CA THR A 48 10.76 7.17 -8.01
C THR A 48 9.97 7.23 -9.33
N PRO A 49 10.51 6.67 -10.43
CA PRO A 49 9.83 6.68 -11.73
C PRO A 49 8.60 5.75 -11.78
N LEU A 50 8.39 4.95 -10.73
CA LEU A 50 7.29 4.00 -10.64
C LEU A 50 5.93 4.66 -10.80
N TRP A 51 5.75 5.86 -10.24
CA TRP A 51 4.47 6.56 -10.35
C TRP A 51 4.14 6.88 -11.81
N ASP A 52 5.11 7.41 -12.55
CA ASP A 52 4.94 7.75 -13.96
C ASP A 52 4.73 6.50 -14.82
N GLU A 53 5.45 5.42 -14.52
CA GLU A 53 5.29 4.15 -15.24
C GLU A 53 3.91 3.51 -15.00
N PHE A 54 3.45 3.46 -13.75
CA PHE A 54 2.10 2.99 -13.44
C PHE A 54 1.04 3.88 -14.09
N SER A 55 1.20 5.20 -14.02
CA SER A 55 0.27 6.16 -14.62
C SER A 55 0.18 5.97 -16.13
N ALA A 56 1.32 5.83 -16.83
CA ALA A 56 1.36 5.61 -18.27
C ALA A 56 0.66 4.30 -18.68
N LEU A 57 0.84 3.22 -17.90
CA LEU A 57 0.17 1.95 -18.16
C LEU A 57 -1.34 2.02 -17.90
N VAL A 58 -1.77 2.77 -16.89
CA VAL A 58 -3.19 3.02 -16.61
C VAL A 58 -3.82 3.84 -17.75
N GLU A 59 -3.18 4.93 -18.15
CA GLU A 59 -3.65 5.82 -19.22
C GLU A 59 -3.74 5.11 -20.59
N ALA A 60 -2.88 4.11 -20.82
CA ALA A 60 -2.94 3.27 -22.02
C ALA A 60 -4.13 2.31 -22.03
N ASP A 61 -4.76 2.01 -20.89
CA ASP A 61 -5.95 1.15 -20.83
C ASP A 61 -7.21 1.98 -21.16
N PRO A 62 -7.97 1.62 -22.22
CA PRO A 62 -9.15 2.38 -22.63
C PRO A 62 -10.26 2.40 -21.56
N ARG A 63 -10.24 1.51 -20.57
CA ARG A 63 -11.18 1.49 -19.44
C ARG A 63 -10.87 2.55 -18.40
N ALA A 64 -9.67 3.13 -18.41
CA ALA A 64 -9.27 4.18 -17.46
C ALA A 64 -9.85 5.56 -17.77
N GLY A 65 -10.56 5.71 -18.91
CA GLY A 65 -11.20 6.96 -19.29
C GLY A 65 -12.17 7.47 -18.23
N GLY A 66 -11.92 8.67 -17.70
CA GLY A 66 -12.79 9.33 -16.71
C GLY A 66 -12.51 8.94 -15.25
N ILE A 67 -11.45 8.20 -14.97
CA ILE A 67 -10.95 8.00 -13.60
C ILE A 67 -10.48 9.36 -13.05
N SER A 68 -10.95 9.71 -11.84
CA SER A 68 -10.48 10.92 -11.15
C SER A 68 -9.05 10.75 -10.63
N ASP A 69 -8.30 11.85 -10.43
CA ASP A 69 -6.94 11.80 -9.86
C ASP A 69 -6.89 11.04 -8.53
N TYR A 70 -7.95 11.17 -7.71
CA TYR A 70 -8.08 10.42 -6.47
C TYR A 70 -8.15 8.91 -6.72
N SER A 71 -9.03 8.49 -7.63
CA SER A 71 -9.18 7.09 -8.02
C SER A 71 -7.94 6.53 -8.74
N LEU A 72 -7.19 7.37 -9.45
CA LEU A 72 -5.90 7.02 -10.04
C LEU A 72 -4.89 6.71 -8.93
N GLY A 73 -4.84 7.52 -7.87
CA GLY A 73 -4.02 7.24 -6.69
C GLY A 73 -4.37 5.92 -6.02
N ASP A 74 -5.66 5.60 -5.86
CA ASP A 74 -6.11 4.31 -5.33
C ASP A 74 -5.67 3.13 -6.21
N LEU A 75 -5.83 3.27 -7.52
CA LEU A 75 -5.44 2.28 -8.50
C LEU A 75 -3.93 2.01 -8.46
N ILE A 76 -3.14 3.08 -8.49
CA ILE A 76 -1.68 3.01 -8.45
C ILE A 76 -1.21 2.34 -7.15
N ARG A 77 -1.80 2.69 -6.00
CA ARG A 77 -1.53 2.00 -4.72
C ARG A 77 -1.90 0.53 -4.77
N GLY A 78 -2.99 0.17 -5.46
CA GLY A 78 -3.40 -1.20 -5.72
C GLY A 78 -2.37 -1.98 -6.54
N VAL A 79 -1.86 -1.40 -7.63
CA VAL A 79 -0.79 -1.99 -8.46
C VAL A 79 0.49 -2.17 -7.64
N ALA A 80 0.91 -1.11 -6.93
CA ALA A 80 2.08 -1.10 -6.07
C ALA A 80 2.03 -2.22 -5.00
N SER A 81 0.88 -2.38 -4.33
CA SER A 81 0.68 -3.42 -3.30
C SER A 81 0.86 -4.85 -3.83
N ARG A 82 0.70 -5.06 -5.15
CA ARG A 82 0.78 -6.38 -5.78
C ARG A 82 2.16 -6.69 -6.35
N CYS A 83 2.87 -5.67 -6.80
CA CYS A 83 4.04 -5.84 -7.66
C CYS A 83 5.36 -5.45 -7.01
N LEU A 84 5.32 -4.67 -5.93
CA LEU A 84 6.53 -4.29 -5.20
C LEU A 84 7.07 -5.45 -4.36
N ASP A 85 8.32 -5.28 -3.94
CA ASP A 85 9.05 -6.32 -3.22
C ASP A 85 8.41 -6.61 -1.85
N PRO A 86 8.22 -7.90 -1.50
CA PRO A 86 7.60 -8.27 -0.23
C PRO A 86 8.51 -7.98 0.96
N ASP A 87 7.95 -8.03 2.15
CA ASP A 87 8.65 -7.83 3.43
C ASP A 87 9.72 -8.90 3.70
N SER A 88 10.42 -8.80 4.84
CA SER A 88 11.51 -9.72 5.17
C SER A 88 11.08 -11.20 5.29
N ARG A 89 9.78 -11.47 5.39
CA ARG A 89 9.17 -12.80 5.51
C ARG A 89 8.36 -13.21 4.28
N GLY A 90 8.42 -12.42 3.20
CA GLY A 90 7.72 -12.71 1.95
C GLY A 90 6.26 -12.28 1.91
N ALA A 91 5.75 -11.53 2.91
CA ALA A 91 4.40 -10.99 2.86
C ALA A 91 4.34 -9.70 2.02
N ALA A 92 3.26 -9.53 1.26
CA ALA A 92 3.05 -8.32 0.49
C ALA A 92 2.81 -7.10 1.40
N PHE A 93 3.27 -5.94 0.95
CA PHE A 93 2.90 -4.66 1.54
C PHE A 93 1.57 -4.19 0.96
N ALA A 94 0.72 -3.60 1.79
CA ALA A 94 -0.48 -2.91 1.32
C ALA A 94 -0.37 -1.41 1.59
N PHE A 95 -0.58 -0.63 0.53
CA PHE A 95 -0.63 0.83 0.58
C PHE A 95 -2.03 1.33 0.97
N ALA A 96 -2.62 0.74 2.02
CA ALA A 96 -3.97 1.03 2.49
C ALA A 96 -4.04 2.22 3.47
N GLY A 97 -2.89 2.76 3.90
CA GLY A 97 -2.82 3.84 4.88
C GLY A 97 -2.98 3.38 6.34
N HIS A 98 -3.17 2.10 6.59
CA HIS A 98 -3.23 1.50 7.92
C HIS A 98 -2.66 0.07 7.89
N CYS A 99 -2.21 -0.42 9.06
CA CYS A 99 -1.71 -1.78 9.22
C CYS A 99 -2.84 -2.81 9.23
N PHE A 100 -2.52 -4.09 9.22
CA PHE A 100 -3.50 -5.17 9.28
C PHE A 100 -3.63 -5.77 10.67
N CYS A 101 -4.77 -6.41 10.96
CA CYS A 101 -4.92 -7.18 12.18
C CYS A 101 -4.00 -8.41 12.16
N PRO A 102 -3.05 -8.56 13.10
CA PRO A 102 -2.13 -9.69 13.14
C PRO A 102 -2.77 -11.01 13.63
N TYR A 103 -4.04 -10.95 14.05
CA TYR A 103 -4.77 -12.09 14.61
C TYR A 103 -5.81 -12.68 13.64
N CYS A 104 -6.05 -12.05 12.49
CA CYS A 104 -7.01 -12.49 11.50
C CYS A 104 -6.32 -13.16 10.31
N ASP A 105 -6.93 -14.23 9.80
CA ASP A 105 -6.59 -14.84 8.51
C ASP A 105 -7.90 -15.16 7.75
N PRO A 106 -8.26 -14.42 6.69
CA PRO A 106 -7.48 -13.34 6.07
C PRO A 106 -7.38 -12.08 6.97
N PRO A 107 -6.39 -11.20 6.71
CA PRO A 107 -6.23 -9.97 7.47
C PRO A 107 -7.49 -9.10 7.46
N GLY A 108 -7.96 -8.70 8.66
CA GLY A 108 -9.15 -7.87 8.84
C GLY A 108 -8.84 -6.38 8.81
N GLU A 109 -9.86 -5.56 8.49
CA GLU A 109 -9.80 -4.10 8.60
C GLU A 109 -9.61 -3.67 10.06
N VAL A 110 -8.82 -2.62 10.26
CA VAL A 110 -8.53 -2.07 11.59
C VAL A 110 -8.64 -0.56 11.58
N HIS A 111 -9.07 -0.02 12.72
CA HIS A 111 -9.18 1.41 12.92
C HIS A 111 -8.26 1.88 14.04
N PRO A 112 -7.64 3.06 13.89
CA PRO A 112 -6.87 3.66 14.97
C PRO A 112 -7.81 4.06 16.11
N ALA A 113 -7.55 3.56 17.32
CA ALA A 113 -8.26 3.90 18.55
C ALA A 113 -7.55 5.00 19.36
N GLY A 114 -6.36 5.44 18.93
CA GLY A 114 -5.60 6.54 19.51
C GLY A 114 -4.10 6.33 19.41
N SER A 115 -3.33 7.43 19.42
CA SER A 115 -1.87 7.37 19.54
C SER A 115 -1.45 7.09 20.99
N ARG A 116 -0.28 6.49 21.15
CA ARG A 116 0.45 6.37 22.42
C ARG A 116 1.77 7.12 22.31
N ASP A 117 2.28 7.55 23.45
CA ASP A 117 3.66 8.05 23.53
C ASP A 117 4.63 6.91 23.22
N GLY A 118 5.61 7.20 22.36
CA GLY A 118 6.68 6.27 21.99
C GLY A 118 6.90 6.18 20.49
N ASP A 119 8.15 5.96 20.12
CA ASP A 119 8.54 5.73 18.73
C ASP A 119 8.32 4.25 18.39
N TRP A 120 7.75 3.98 17.20
CA TRP A 120 7.76 2.64 16.65
C TRP A 120 9.20 2.26 16.24
N PRO A 121 9.69 1.07 16.59
CA PRO A 121 11.11 0.73 16.43
C PRO A 121 11.56 0.59 14.98
N ASP A 122 10.65 0.28 14.06
CA ASP A 122 10.93 0.23 12.63
C ASP A 122 10.78 1.62 12.01
N PRO A 123 11.86 2.25 11.51
CA PRO A 123 11.77 3.53 10.81
C PRO A 123 11.16 3.41 9.40
N GLY A 124 10.86 2.19 8.96
CA GLY A 124 10.45 1.85 7.61
C GLY A 124 11.61 1.82 6.63
N ARG A 125 11.45 1.04 5.57
CA ARG A 125 12.41 0.95 4.47
C ARG A 125 11.85 1.61 3.21
N ALA A 126 12.73 2.17 2.38
CA ALA A 126 12.33 2.57 1.04
C ALA A 126 11.84 1.34 0.26
N VAL A 127 10.77 1.52 -0.49
CA VAL A 127 10.31 0.53 -1.46
C VAL A 127 11.40 0.27 -2.50
N THR A 128 11.55 -1.00 -2.85
CA THR A 128 12.35 -1.42 -3.99
C THR A 128 11.44 -1.96 -5.10
N SER A 129 11.87 -1.78 -6.34
CA SER A 129 11.15 -2.17 -7.55
C SER A 129 11.69 -3.45 -8.19
N VAL A 130 12.50 -4.24 -7.50
CA VAL A 130 13.24 -5.36 -8.13
C VAL A 130 12.27 -6.34 -8.79
N ARG A 131 11.18 -6.70 -8.11
CA ARG A 131 10.14 -7.55 -8.69
C ARG A 131 9.45 -6.91 -9.89
N TRP A 132 9.12 -5.63 -9.81
CA TRP A 132 8.47 -4.89 -10.90
C TRP A 132 9.39 -4.78 -12.13
N ASP A 133 10.66 -4.46 -11.92
CA ASP A 133 11.67 -4.32 -12.96
C ASP A 133 11.97 -5.66 -13.65
N GLY A 134 11.73 -6.77 -12.96
CA GLY A 134 11.83 -8.12 -13.51
C GLY A 134 10.62 -8.58 -14.35
N LEU A 135 9.51 -7.84 -14.37
CA LEU A 135 8.33 -8.18 -15.16
C LEU A 135 8.50 -7.80 -16.63
N SER A 136 7.93 -8.61 -17.52
CA SER A 136 7.75 -8.22 -18.93
C SER A 136 6.70 -7.11 -19.06
N ASP A 137 6.72 -6.36 -20.16
CA ASP A 137 5.70 -5.33 -20.42
C ASP A 137 4.28 -5.91 -20.41
N GLU A 138 4.11 -7.15 -20.90
CA GLU A 138 2.83 -7.85 -20.86
C GLU A 138 2.38 -8.17 -19.43
N ASP A 139 3.30 -8.61 -18.57
CA ASP A 139 3.02 -8.89 -17.18
C ASP A 139 2.72 -7.61 -16.39
N LYS A 140 3.47 -6.52 -16.63
CA LYS A 140 3.20 -5.19 -16.05
C LYS A 140 1.81 -4.71 -16.42
N ALA A 141 1.45 -4.77 -17.71
CA ALA A 141 0.11 -4.43 -18.17
C ALA A 141 -0.96 -5.35 -17.57
N ARG A 142 -0.68 -6.64 -17.38
CA ARG A 142 -1.61 -7.56 -16.69
C ARG A 142 -1.88 -7.14 -15.25
N GLU A 143 -0.86 -6.78 -14.48
CA GLU A 143 -1.06 -6.35 -13.08
C GLU A 143 -1.89 -5.07 -12.98
N VAL A 144 -1.65 -4.11 -13.87
CA VAL A 144 -2.46 -2.88 -13.98
C VAL A 144 -3.92 -3.23 -14.29
N ARG A 145 -4.17 -4.12 -15.25
CA ARG A 145 -5.53 -4.56 -15.60
C ARG A 145 -6.26 -5.21 -14.44
N VAL A 146 -5.58 -6.06 -13.67
CA VAL A 146 -6.16 -6.70 -12.47
C VAL A 146 -6.53 -5.66 -11.42
N ALA A 147 -5.67 -4.66 -11.18
CA ALA A 147 -5.97 -3.57 -10.26
C ALA A 147 -7.17 -2.73 -10.74
N LEU A 148 -7.28 -2.49 -12.05
CA LEU A 148 -8.42 -1.80 -12.67
C LEU A 148 -9.72 -2.56 -12.48
N ASP A 149 -9.70 -3.89 -12.66
CA ASP A 149 -10.89 -4.72 -12.49
C ASP A 149 -11.39 -4.69 -11.04
N VAL A 150 -10.49 -4.71 -10.06
CA VAL A 150 -10.84 -4.51 -8.64
C VAL A 150 -11.48 -3.15 -8.40
N LEU A 151 -10.89 -2.06 -8.92
CA LEU A 151 -11.44 -0.71 -8.76
C LEU A 151 -12.84 -0.56 -9.38
N LEU A 152 -13.05 -1.16 -10.55
CA LEU A 152 -14.30 -1.10 -11.31
C LEU A 152 -15.35 -2.11 -10.82
N GLY A 153 -15.06 -2.89 -9.78
CA GLY A 153 -15.95 -3.92 -9.24
C GLY A 153 -16.22 -5.07 -10.22
N ARG A 154 -15.28 -5.36 -11.12
CA ARG A 154 -15.35 -6.48 -12.06
C ARG A 154 -14.47 -7.61 -11.53
N PRO A 155 -14.97 -8.84 -11.37
CA PRO A 155 -14.10 -9.96 -11.06
C PRO A 155 -13.14 -10.17 -12.25
N GLY A 156 -11.83 -10.05 -11.97
CA GLY A 156 -10.76 -10.36 -12.91
C GLY A 156 -10.53 -11.85 -13.10
#